data_AF-A0A6M3XW73-F1
#
_entry.id   AF-A0A6M3XW73-F1
#
_cell.length_a   1.000
_cell.length_b   1.000
_cell.length_c   1.000
_cell.angle_alpha   90.00
_cell.angle_beta   90.00
_cell.angle_gamma   90.00
#
_symmetry.space_group_name_H-M   'P 1'
#
loop_
_entity.id
_entity.type
_entity.pdbx_description
1 polymer ?
#
loop_
_entity_poly.entity_id
_entity_poly.type
_entity_poly.pdbx_seq_one_letter_code
_entity_poly.pdbx_strand_id
1 'polypeptide(L)'
;MSAFTDPLRIEQCPHDRRLWRPSDWHYYHVGSEDSDEVISVPPGRCVDLESKPWWSWSVVGHPLGPYAASGLFHDELYFNPANGVGEPRSRRRCDQIYLEMNIVLGCPWWKRTLKYSAVRIGGGGGWNRYREAQRAREIVAKIHEKYKDGA
;
A
#
# COMPACT_ATOMS: atom_id res chain seq x y z
N MET A 1 -4.87 -22.16 1.61
CA MET A 1 -4.43 -20.99 2.41
C MET A 1 -3.84 -20.02 1.41
N SER A 2 -4.48 -18.87 1.19
CA SER A 2 -3.96 -17.83 0.30
C SER A 2 -2.55 -17.39 0.74
N ALA A 3 -1.66 -17.19 -0.23
CA ALA A 3 -0.30 -16.68 -0.04
C ALA A 3 -0.24 -15.35 0.74
N PHE A 4 -1.36 -14.61 0.77
CA PHE A 4 -1.48 -13.37 1.54
C PHE A 4 -1.38 -13.57 3.07
N THR A 5 -1.77 -14.74 3.57
CA THR A 5 -1.76 -15.05 5.02
C THR A 5 -0.43 -15.64 5.50
N ASP A 6 0.50 -15.87 4.58
CA ASP A 6 1.84 -16.34 4.93
C ASP A 6 2.64 -15.24 5.65
N PRO A 7 3.68 -15.61 6.43
CA PRO A 7 4.53 -14.63 7.08
C PRO A 7 5.11 -13.62 6.09
N LEU A 8 4.88 -12.33 6.36
CA LEU A 8 5.34 -11.24 5.52
C LEU A 8 6.88 -11.19 5.51
N ARG A 9 7.47 -11.30 4.30
CA ARG A 9 8.91 -11.22 4.08
C ARG A 9 9.31 -9.79 3.68
N ILE A 10 9.92 -9.08 4.63
CA ILE A 10 10.37 -7.69 4.51
C ILE A 10 11.73 -7.49 5.17
N GLU A 11 12.45 -6.49 4.70
CA GLU A 11 13.75 -6.06 5.22
C GLU A 11 13.71 -4.58 5.61
N GLN A 12 14.48 -4.18 6.62
CA GLN A 12 14.62 -2.78 6.98
C GLN A 12 15.43 -2.03 5.91
N CYS A 13 14.98 -0.84 5.52
CA CYS A 13 15.69 -0.04 4.54
C CYS A 13 16.98 0.56 5.12
N PRO A 14 18.11 0.54 4.40
CA PRO A 14 19.41 0.97 4.94
C PRO A 14 19.50 2.47 5.27
N HIS A 15 18.71 3.31 4.59
CA HIS A 15 18.77 4.77 4.72
C HIS A 15 17.74 5.34 5.71
N ASP A 16 16.74 4.56 6.11
CA ASP A 16 15.73 4.98 7.09
C ASP A 16 15.21 3.76 7.85
N ARG A 17 15.45 3.73 9.17
CA ARG A 17 15.05 2.65 10.07
C ARG A 17 13.53 2.53 10.25
N ARG A 18 12.77 3.53 9.82
CA ARG A 18 11.30 3.51 9.86
C ARG A 18 10.69 2.87 8.62
N LEU A 19 11.49 2.68 7.57
CA LEU A 19 11.02 2.14 6.31
C LEU A 19 11.43 0.68 6.13
N TRP A 20 10.57 -0.05 5.45
CA TRP A 20 10.68 -1.47 5.18
C TRP A 20 10.51 -1.71 3.69
N ARG A 21 11.17 -2.72 3.14
CA ARG A 21 10.98 -3.12 1.74
C ARG A 21 10.62 -4.59 1.66
N PRO A 22 9.72 -5.01 0.76
CA PRO A 22 9.52 -6.43 0.50
C PRO A 22 10.80 -7.05 -0.06
N SER A 23 11.16 -8.22 0.45
CA SER A 23 12.29 -9.00 -0.07
C SER A 23 11.88 -9.93 -1.20
N ASP A 24 10.59 -10.25 -1.31
CA ASP A 24 9.99 -11.09 -2.34
C ASP A 24 8.74 -10.43 -2.92
N TRP A 25 8.19 -11.03 -3.98
CA TRP A 25 6.88 -10.67 -4.52
C TRP A 25 5.76 -11.08 -3.57
N HIS A 26 4.76 -10.21 -3.42
CA HIS A 26 3.54 -10.48 -2.66
C HIS A 26 2.30 -10.26 -3.53
N TYR A 27 1.28 -11.09 -3.32
CA TYR A 27 0.04 -11.06 -4.10
C TYR A 27 -1.19 -11.07 -3.20
N TYR A 28 -2.23 -10.36 -3.62
CA TYR A 28 -3.53 -10.36 -2.98
C TYR A 28 -4.65 -10.37 -4.02
N HIS A 29 -5.56 -11.33 -3.91
CA HIS A 29 -6.76 -11.42 -4.73
C HIS A 29 -7.91 -10.68 -4.04
N VAL A 30 -8.50 -9.71 -4.71
CA VAL A 30 -9.54 -8.85 -4.13
C VAL A 30 -10.91 -9.53 -4.17
N GLY A 31 -11.60 -9.61 -3.04
CA GLY A 31 -12.93 -10.19 -2.87
C GLY A 31 -12.94 -11.71 -2.65
N SER A 32 -12.21 -12.47 -3.47
CA SER A 32 -12.10 -13.94 -3.37
C SER A 32 -10.76 -14.45 -3.91
N GLU A 33 -10.33 -15.65 -3.51
CA GLU A 33 -9.09 -16.28 -4.00
C GLU A 33 -9.10 -16.51 -5.52
N ASP A 34 -10.28 -16.74 -6.12
CA ASP A 34 -10.45 -16.92 -7.58
C ASP A 34 -10.61 -15.60 -8.36
N SER A 35 -10.39 -14.44 -7.72
CA SER A 35 -10.57 -13.14 -8.36
C SER A 35 -9.46 -12.84 -9.35
N ASP A 36 -9.85 -12.33 -10.53
CA ASP A 36 -8.94 -11.78 -11.53
C ASP A 36 -8.33 -10.43 -11.10
N GLU A 37 -8.92 -9.76 -10.11
CA GLU A 37 -8.38 -8.54 -9.52
C GLU A 37 -7.23 -8.89 -8.55
N VAL A 38 -6.01 -8.98 -9.08
CA VAL A 38 -4.80 -9.32 -8.32
C VAL A 38 -3.92 -8.11 -8.12
N ILE A 39 -3.73 -7.71 -6.85
CA ILE A 39 -2.76 -6.70 -6.48
C ILE A 39 -1.41 -7.39 -6.28
N SER A 40 -0.37 -6.85 -6.91
CA SER A 40 1.00 -7.37 -6.79
C SER A 40 1.92 -6.32 -6.20
N VAL A 41 2.76 -6.72 -5.25
CA VAL A 41 3.78 -5.85 -4.66
C VAL A 41 5.15 -6.41 -5.02
N PRO A 42 5.95 -5.68 -5.82
CA PRO A 42 7.30 -6.11 -6.16
C PRO A 42 8.29 -5.91 -4.99
N PRO A 43 9.40 -6.67 -4.97
CA PRO A 43 10.46 -6.43 -4.01
C PRO A 43 11.15 -5.07 -4.22
N GLY A 44 11.75 -4.55 -3.14
CA GLY A 44 12.74 -3.47 -3.20
C GLY A 44 12.26 -2.07 -2.83
N ARG A 45 11.00 -1.72 -3.05
CA ARG A 45 10.48 -0.38 -2.68
C ARG A 45 10.37 -0.23 -1.16
N CYS A 46 10.97 0.82 -0.62
CA CYS A 46 10.79 1.21 0.78
C CYS A 46 9.41 1.83 1.02
N VAL A 47 8.71 1.32 2.02
CA VAL A 47 7.38 1.73 2.47
C VAL A 47 7.34 1.86 4.00
N ASP A 48 6.39 2.61 4.53
CA ASP A 48 6.21 2.82 5.98
C ASP A 48 5.17 1.89 6.61
N LEU A 49 4.54 0.99 5.82
CA LEU A 49 3.54 0.02 6.26
C LEU A 49 2.37 0.75 6.93
N GLU A 50 1.97 0.31 8.13
CA GLU A 50 0.94 0.99 8.90
C GLU A 50 1.54 2.15 9.72
N SER A 51 1.92 3.23 9.04
CA SER A 51 2.45 4.44 9.65
C SER A 51 1.47 5.02 10.66
N LYS A 52 1.78 4.85 11.94
CA LYS A 52 0.92 5.18 13.09
C LYS A 52 1.74 5.78 14.22
N PRO A 53 1.22 6.78 14.94
CA PRO A 53 1.89 7.31 16.12
C PRO A 53 2.16 6.22 17.17
N TRP A 54 3.33 6.28 17.82
CA TRP A 54 3.78 5.26 18.77
C TRP A 54 2.80 5.01 19.92
N TRP A 55 2.10 6.05 20.40
CA TRP A 55 1.11 5.95 21.47
C TRP A 55 -0.11 5.11 21.08
N SER A 56 -0.38 4.93 19.78
CA SER A 56 -1.51 4.14 19.30
C SER A 56 -1.21 2.64 19.26
N TRP A 57 0.06 2.23 19.38
CA TRP A 57 0.48 0.84 19.18
C TRP A 57 -0.17 -0.13 20.17
N SER A 58 -0.40 0.29 21.41
CA SER A 58 -1.10 -0.52 22.41
C SER A 58 -2.56 -0.80 22.07
N VAL A 59 -3.16 0.01 21.19
CA VAL A 59 -4.58 -0.08 20.81
C VAL A 59 -4.72 -0.74 19.44
N VAL A 60 -4.09 -0.18 18.41
CA VAL A 60 -4.26 -0.63 17.02
C VAL A 60 -3.18 -1.60 16.54
N GLY A 61 -2.19 -1.90 17.38
CA GLY A 61 -1.07 -2.77 17.07
C GLY A 61 0.15 -2.03 16.52
N HIS A 62 1.31 -2.67 16.70
CA HIS A 62 2.59 -2.24 16.12
C HIS A 62 2.56 -2.34 14.58
N PRO A 63 3.27 -1.47 13.83
CA PRO A 63 3.31 -1.50 12.37
C PRO A 63 3.78 -2.83 11.77
N LEU A 64 4.72 -3.51 12.43
CA LEU A 64 5.20 -4.87 12.10
C LEU A 64 4.36 -6.00 12.71
N GLY A 65 3.15 -5.68 13.18
CA GLY A 65 2.27 -6.65 13.80
C GLY A 65 1.61 -7.60 12.79
N PRO A 66 0.61 -8.38 13.24
CA PRO A 66 -0.07 -9.38 12.40
C PRO A 66 -0.83 -8.79 11.20
N TYR A 67 -0.98 -7.47 11.14
CA TYR A 67 -1.68 -6.76 10.07
C TYR A 67 -0.74 -6.04 9.09
N ALA A 68 0.59 -6.18 9.25
CA ALA A 68 1.59 -5.47 8.46
C ALA A 68 1.41 -5.67 6.95
N ALA A 69 1.00 -6.88 6.52
CA ALA A 69 0.72 -7.17 5.12
C ALA A 69 -0.32 -6.22 4.54
N SER A 70 -1.42 -5.94 5.26
CA SER A 70 -2.43 -4.98 4.79
C SER A 70 -1.87 -3.56 4.59
N GLY A 71 -0.93 -3.13 5.44
CA GLY A 71 -0.23 -1.85 5.26
C GLY A 71 0.62 -1.82 3.99
N LEU A 72 1.38 -2.89 3.73
CA LEU A 72 2.19 -3.00 2.52
C LEU A 72 1.37 -2.84 1.23
N PHE A 73 0.24 -3.57 1.13
CA PHE A 73 -0.62 -3.47 -0.05
C PHE A 73 -1.34 -2.11 -0.14
N HIS A 74 -1.67 -1.48 0.99
CA HIS A 74 -2.25 -0.14 1.00
C HIS A 74 -1.29 0.91 0.46
N ASP A 75 -0.02 0.86 0.88
CA ASP A 75 1.04 1.74 0.37
C ASP A 75 1.24 1.56 -1.14
N GLU A 76 1.24 0.31 -1.61
CA GLU A 76 1.33 0.03 -3.05
C GLU A 76 0.11 0.54 -3.82
N LEU A 77 -1.12 0.38 -3.29
CA LEU A 77 -2.33 0.91 -3.92
C LEU A 77 -2.38 2.44 -3.92
N TYR A 78 -1.76 3.09 -2.93
CA TYR A 78 -1.63 4.54 -2.90
C TYR A 78 -0.59 5.03 -3.90
N PHE A 79 0.48 4.28 -4.08
CA PHE A 79 1.51 4.58 -5.07
C PHE A 79 1.06 4.27 -6.50
N ASN A 80 0.41 3.13 -6.72
CA ASN A 80 -0.03 2.62 -8.02
C ASN A 80 -1.52 2.21 -7.96
N PRO A 81 -2.44 3.17 -8.06
CA PRO A 81 -3.88 2.90 -7.92
C PRO A 81 -4.46 1.99 -9.02
N ALA A 82 -3.76 1.83 -10.16
CA ALA A 82 -4.18 0.98 -11.27
C ALA A 82 -3.73 -0.50 -11.14
N ASN A 83 -2.95 -0.82 -10.09
CA ASN A 83 -2.38 -2.15 -9.89
C ASN A 83 -3.46 -3.25 -9.90
N GLY A 84 -3.42 -4.15 -10.87
CA GLY A 84 -4.36 -5.28 -10.98
C GLY A 84 -5.66 -5.03 -11.75
N VAL A 85 -5.97 -3.80 -12.17
CA VAL A 85 -7.27 -3.49 -12.86
C VAL A 85 -7.16 -2.57 -14.08
N GLY A 86 -5.96 -2.19 -14.52
CA GLY A 86 -5.73 -1.36 -15.70
C GLY A 86 -6.09 0.12 -15.52
N GLU A 87 -7.16 0.43 -14.78
CA GLU A 87 -7.63 1.79 -14.50
C GLU A 87 -7.36 2.22 -13.04
N PRO A 88 -7.00 3.50 -12.78
CA PRO A 88 -6.74 3.97 -11.43
C PRO A 88 -7.97 3.89 -10.51
N ARG A 89 -7.84 3.14 -9.41
CA ARG A 89 -8.84 3.14 -8.33
C ARG A 89 -8.93 4.50 -7.65
N SER A 90 -10.09 4.78 -7.06
CA SER A 90 -10.26 5.91 -6.15
C SER A 90 -9.63 5.62 -4.79
N ARG A 91 -9.22 6.67 -4.06
CA ARG A 91 -8.75 6.56 -2.67
C ARG A 91 -9.70 5.73 -1.80
N ARG A 92 -11.01 5.96 -1.95
CA ARG A 92 -12.05 5.23 -1.21
C ARG A 92 -12.00 3.73 -1.50
N ARG A 93 -11.79 3.32 -2.75
CA ARG A 93 -11.67 1.90 -3.11
C ARG A 93 -10.39 1.29 -2.53
N CYS A 94 -9.27 2.01 -2.56
CA CYS A 94 -8.04 1.55 -1.90
C CYS A 94 -8.24 1.32 -0.39
N ASP A 95 -8.91 2.26 0.29
CA ASP A 95 -9.21 2.13 1.71
C ASP A 95 -10.20 0.99 2.02
N GLN A 96 -11.12 0.69 1.10
CA GLN A 96 -12.04 -0.46 1.22
C GLN A 96 -11.30 -1.79 1.10
N ILE A 97 -10.37 -1.90 0.15
CA ILE A 97 -9.53 -3.09 -0.01
C ILE A 97 -8.64 -3.28 1.22
N TYR A 98 -8.09 -2.19 1.79
CA TYR A 98 -7.36 -2.24 3.04
C TYR A 98 -8.21 -2.76 4.21
N LEU A 99 -9.48 -2.33 4.31
CA LEU A 99 -10.41 -2.85 5.30
C LEU A 99 -10.66 -4.35 5.07
N GLU A 100 -10.89 -4.78 3.83
CA GLU A 100 -11.09 -6.18 3.44
C GLU A 100 -9.90 -7.05 3.86
N MET A 101 -8.67 -6.66 3.52
CA MET A 101 -7.44 -7.33 3.94
C MET A 101 -7.36 -7.49 5.46
N ASN A 102 -7.78 -6.47 6.22
CA ASN A 102 -7.84 -6.55 7.67
C ASN A 102 -8.88 -7.56 8.17
N ILE A 103 -9.99 -7.73 7.48
CA ILE A 103 -10.98 -8.77 7.79
C ILE A 103 -10.34 -10.15 7.58
N VAL A 104 -9.65 -10.35 6.46
CA VAL A 104 -8.97 -11.62 6.12
C VAL A 104 -7.89 -11.97 7.14
N LEU A 105 -7.10 -10.99 7.60
CA LEU A 105 -6.08 -11.17 8.64
C LEU A 105 -6.67 -11.34 10.07
N GLY A 106 -7.99 -11.47 10.22
CA GLY A 106 -8.63 -11.69 11.51
C GLY A 106 -8.60 -10.47 12.44
N CYS A 107 -8.50 -9.25 11.90
CA CYS A 107 -8.51 -8.04 12.69
C CYS A 107 -9.88 -7.84 13.36
N PRO A 108 -9.95 -7.69 14.70
CA PRO A 108 -11.21 -7.48 15.42
C PRO A 108 -11.98 -6.28 14.88
N TRP A 109 -13.31 -6.36 14.90
CA TRP A 109 -14.19 -5.39 14.26
C TRP A 109 -13.89 -3.94 14.68
N TRP A 110 -13.69 -3.69 15.97
CA TRP A 110 -13.45 -2.35 16.51
C TRP A 110 -12.11 -1.78 16.02
N LYS A 111 -11.09 -2.65 15.91
CA LYS A 111 -9.73 -2.27 15.50
C LYS A 111 -9.70 -1.94 14.00
N ARG A 112 -10.32 -2.78 13.16
CA ARG A 112 -10.40 -2.50 11.71
C ARG A 112 -11.24 -1.26 11.41
N THR A 113 -12.29 -0.98 12.19
CA THR A 113 -13.09 0.25 12.07
C THR A 113 -12.26 1.48 12.40
N LEU A 114 -11.48 1.45 13.49
CA LEU A 114 -10.58 2.54 13.85
C LEU A 114 -9.51 2.79 12.79
N LYS A 115 -8.90 1.71 12.26
CA LYS A 115 -7.91 1.77 11.18
C LYS A 115 -8.51 2.37 9.90
N TYR A 116 -9.70 1.93 9.50
CA TYR A 116 -10.40 2.46 8.33
C TYR A 116 -10.74 3.95 8.51
N SER A 117 -11.28 4.35 9.66
CA SER A 117 -11.55 5.76 9.95
C SER A 117 -10.29 6.63 9.90
N ALA A 118 -9.16 6.12 10.41
CA ALA A 118 -7.89 6.82 10.38
C ALA A 118 -7.42 7.11 8.94
N VAL A 119 -7.45 6.11 8.03
CA VAL A 119 -7.06 6.34 6.62
C VAL A 119 -8.05 7.24 5.88
N ARG A 120 -9.34 7.21 6.23
CA ARG A 120 -10.34 8.11 5.65
C ARG A 120 -10.12 9.57 6.04
N ILE A 121 -9.67 9.83 7.26
CA ILE A 121 -9.41 11.19 7.76
C ILE A 121 -8.01 11.67 7.33
N GLY A 122 -6.97 10.86 7.56
CA GLY A 122 -5.57 11.26 7.37
C GLY A 122 -4.96 10.91 6.01
N GLY A 123 -5.55 9.97 5.26
CA GLY A 123 -4.97 9.46 4.02
C GLY A 123 -4.99 10.44 2.84
N GLY A 124 -5.65 11.58 2.95
CA GLY A 124 -5.71 12.59 1.88
C GLY A 124 -4.35 13.20 1.56
N GLY A 125 -3.52 13.48 2.58
CA GLY A 125 -2.19 14.05 2.38
C GLY A 125 -1.26 13.10 1.62
N GLY A 126 -1.18 11.83 2.04
CA GLY A 126 -0.39 10.81 1.35
C GLY A 126 -0.84 10.60 -0.10
N TRP A 127 -2.15 10.48 -0.31
CA TRP A 127 -2.74 10.32 -1.65
C TRP A 127 -2.35 11.47 -2.59
N ASN A 128 -2.53 12.72 -2.15
CA ASN A 128 -2.22 13.89 -2.99
C ASN A 128 -0.73 13.97 -3.33
N ARG A 129 0.14 13.73 -2.35
CA ARG A 129 1.60 13.73 -2.54
C ARG A 129 2.05 12.73 -3.62
N TYR A 130 1.50 11.51 -3.62
CA TYR A 130 1.82 10.53 -4.64
C TYR A 130 1.32 10.96 -6.02
N ARG A 131 0.11 11.52 -6.12
CA ARG A 131 -0.42 12.00 -7.40
C ARG A 131 0.36 13.20 -7.95
N GLU A 132 0.82 14.11 -7.11
CA GLU A 132 1.71 15.20 -7.49
C GLU A 132 3.04 14.68 -8.03
N ALA A 133 3.66 13.73 -7.32
CA ALA A 133 4.92 13.11 -7.75
C ALA A 133 4.77 12.35 -9.08
N GLN A 134 3.66 11.63 -9.29
CA GLN A 134 3.36 10.96 -10.56
C GLN A 134 3.23 11.97 -11.70
N ARG A 135 2.44 13.04 -11.51
CA ARG A 135 2.28 14.10 -12.52
C ARG A 135 3.62 14.75 -12.88
N ALA A 136 4.46 15.03 -11.88
CA ALA A 136 5.79 15.59 -12.12
C ALA A 136 6.67 14.64 -12.96
N ARG A 137 6.65 13.34 -12.67
CA ARG A 137 7.39 12.32 -13.44
C ARG A 137 6.90 12.22 -14.88
N GLU A 138 5.58 12.23 -15.09
CA GLU A 138 4.98 12.22 -16.44
C GLU A 138 5.38 13.46 -17.25
N ILE A 139 5.40 14.64 -16.64
CA ILE A 139 5.84 15.88 -17.29
C ILE A 139 7.31 15.77 -17.69
N VAL A 140 8.19 15.32 -16.77
CA VAL A 140 9.62 15.14 -17.05
C VAL A 140 9.85 14.11 -18.16
N ALA A 141 9.10 13.01 -18.17
CA ALA A 141 9.19 12.00 -19.22
C ALA A 141 8.80 12.56 -20.60
N LYS A 142 7.69 13.32 -20.69
CA LYS A 142 7.26 14.00 -21.92
C LYS A 142 8.28 15.02 -22.42
N ILE A 143 8.89 15.76 -21.51
CA ILE A 143 9.99 16.68 -21.84
C ILE A 143 11.15 15.87 -22.43
N HIS A 144 11.62 14.83 -21.73
CA HIS A 144 12.71 13.99 -22.21
C HIS A 144 12.45 13.39 -23.59
N GLU A 145 11.24 12.91 -23.84
CA GLU A 145 10.81 12.38 -25.14
C GLU A 145 10.86 13.46 -26.24
N LYS A 146 10.27 14.64 -25.97
CA LYS A 146 10.29 15.78 -26.90
C LYS A 146 11.70 16.21 -27.33
N TYR A 147 12.68 16.11 -26.43
CA TYR A 147 14.07 16.50 -26.69
C TYR A 147 14.97 15.33 -27.10
N LYS A 148 14.45 14.10 -27.18
CA LYS A 148 15.21 12.91 -27.62
C LYS A 148 15.40 12.86 -29.14
N ASP A 149 14.49 13.47 -29.90
CA ASP A 149 14.47 13.47 -31.37
C ASP A 149 15.13 14.72 -31.98
N GLY A 150 15.70 15.61 -31.16
CA GLY A 150 16.33 16.87 -31.58
C GLY A 150 17.85 16.93 -31.43
N ALA A 151 18.52 15.79 -31.19
CA ALA A 151 19.97 15.65 -31.03
C ALA A 151 20.58 14.75 -32.10
#